data_AF-A0A7J6TZ75-F1
#
_entry.id   AF-A0A7J6TZ75-F1
#
_cell.length_a   1.000
_cell.length_b   1.000
_cell.length_c   1.000
_cell.angle_alpha   90.00
_cell.angle_beta   90.00
_cell.angle_gamma   90.00
#
_symmetry.space_group_name_H-M   'P 1'
#
loop_
_entity.id
_entity.type
_entity.pdbx_description
1 polymer ?
#
loop_
_entity_poly.entity_id
_entity_poly.type
_entity_poly.pdbx_seq_one_letter_code
_entity_poly.pdbx_strand_id
1 'polypeptide(L)'
;MPGQERTPATRATLKTVGNSYIGLGKFDGIGDDPVRLAQAIAYIEGAIEAAGEDLTEGVAKLYRDLGMHYHRANKLDRAVEAYRQACAVLDRMIKETPAGNVERLRALRYQLASAYSCLSVAVRERDGDDGIPEALSICNQALELRKACVGAKHLSVA
;
A
#
# COMPACT_ATOMS: atom_id res chain seq x y z
N MET A 1 4.80 -28.03 -34.40
CA MET A 1 3.96 -27.88 -33.20
C MET A 1 3.95 -26.39 -32.87
N PRO A 2 2.87 -25.65 -33.13
CA PRO A 2 2.85 -24.20 -33.02
C PRO A 2 2.87 -23.79 -31.55
N GLY A 3 3.75 -22.82 -31.24
CA GLY A 3 3.83 -22.19 -29.93
C GLY A 3 2.54 -21.46 -29.63
N GLN A 4 1.90 -21.81 -28.51
CA GLN A 4 0.74 -21.09 -28.04
C GLN A 4 1.14 -19.66 -27.68
N GLU A 5 0.59 -18.75 -28.47
CA GLU A 5 0.54 -17.32 -28.22
C GLU A 5 0.05 -17.10 -26.78
N ARG A 6 0.90 -16.46 -25.97
CA ARG A 6 0.48 -15.86 -24.69
C ARG A 6 -0.48 -14.72 -25.03
N THR A 7 -1.76 -15.06 -25.12
CA THR A 7 -2.84 -14.12 -25.39
C THR A 7 -2.93 -13.06 -24.28
N PRO A 8 -3.47 -11.87 -24.58
CA PRO A 8 -3.55 -10.72 -23.66
C PRO A 8 -4.62 -10.95 -22.59
N ALA A 9 -4.38 -11.89 -21.68
CA ALA A 9 -5.16 -12.07 -20.46
C ALA A 9 -4.80 -11.03 -19.37
N THR A 10 -3.90 -10.10 -19.68
CA THR A 10 -3.07 -9.36 -18.70
C THR A 10 -3.62 -8.01 -18.23
N ARG A 11 -4.91 -7.70 -18.41
CA ARG A 11 -5.45 -6.44 -17.83
C ARG A 11 -6.85 -6.57 -17.28
N ALA A 12 -7.76 -7.16 -18.04
CA ALA A 12 -9.13 -7.41 -17.57
C ALA A 12 -9.15 -8.50 -16.50
N THR A 13 -8.42 -9.59 -16.69
CA THR A 13 -8.35 -10.71 -15.73
C THR A 13 -7.65 -10.28 -14.45
N LEU A 14 -6.54 -9.53 -14.51
CA LEU A 14 -5.86 -9.00 -13.32
C LEU A 14 -6.71 -7.99 -12.55
N LYS A 15 -7.42 -7.09 -13.24
CA LYS A 15 -8.37 -6.19 -12.60
C LYS A 15 -9.55 -6.95 -11.99
N THR A 16 -9.99 -8.06 -12.59
CA THR A 16 -11.14 -8.85 -12.12
C THR A 16 -10.76 -9.83 -11.00
N VAL A 17 -9.56 -10.41 -11.06
CA VAL A 17 -9.00 -11.32 -10.05
C VAL A 17 -8.53 -10.51 -8.85
N GLY A 18 -7.77 -9.42 -9.07
CA GLY A 18 -7.43 -8.44 -8.04
C GLY A 18 -8.67 -7.81 -7.39
N ASN A 19 -9.69 -7.39 -8.15
CA ASN A 19 -10.93 -6.86 -7.57
C ASN A 19 -11.82 -7.92 -6.93
N SER A 20 -11.90 -9.15 -7.47
CA SER A 20 -12.59 -10.27 -6.80
C SER A 20 -11.88 -10.62 -5.50
N TYR A 21 -10.55 -10.51 -5.48
CA TYR A 21 -9.77 -10.81 -4.31
C TYR A 21 -9.82 -9.73 -3.24
N ILE A 22 -9.87 -8.45 -3.65
CA ILE A 22 -10.18 -7.29 -2.81
C ILE A 22 -11.63 -7.37 -2.27
N GLY A 23 -12.56 -7.95 -3.04
CA GLY A 23 -13.96 -8.15 -2.63
C GLY A 23 -14.16 -9.28 -1.60
N LEU A 24 -13.35 -10.34 -1.67
CA LEU A 24 -13.31 -11.43 -0.68
C LEU A 24 -12.44 -11.08 0.53
N GLY A 25 -11.44 -10.21 0.36
CA GLY A 25 -10.58 -9.65 1.40
C GLY A 25 -11.22 -8.55 2.23
N LYS A 26 -12.52 -8.67 2.55
CA LYS A 26 -13.11 -7.91 3.66
C LYS A 26 -12.58 -8.49 4.97
N PHE A 27 -11.31 -8.22 5.23
CA PHE A 27 -10.63 -8.56 6.47
C PHE A 27 -10.71 -7.44 7.51
N ASP A 28 -11.41 -6.35 7.17
CA ASP A 28 -11.89 -5.35 8.11
C ASP A 28 -12.83 -6.03 9.11
N GLY A 29 -12.26 -6.44 10.26
CA GLY A 29 -12.98 -7.14 11.32
C GLY A 29 -12.50 -8.57 11.62
N ILE A 30 -11.39 -9.06 11.03
CA ILE A 30 -10.84 -10.39 11.39
C ILE A 30 -10.49 -10.50 12.89
N GLY A 31 -10.27 -9.38 13.57
CA GLY A 31 -9.67 -9.37 14.91
C GLY A 31 -8.21 -9.83 14.84
N ASP A 32 -7.63 -10.17 15.99
CA ASP A 32 -6.24 -10.63 16.07
C ASP A 32 -6.13 -12.17 16.02
N ASP A 33 -7.11 -12.84 15.38
CA ASP A 33 -7.11 -14.30 15.23
C ASP A 33 -5.91 -14.75 14.37
N PRO A 34 -4.96 -15.52 14.92
CA PRO A 34 -3.71 -15.85 14.22
C PRO A 34 -3.91 -16.68 12.95
N VAL A 35 -4.92 -17.55 12.93
CA VAL A 35 -5.20 -18.44 11.79
C VAL A 35 -5.73 -17.62 10.61
N ARG A 36 -6.70 -16.74 10.88
CA ARG A 36 -7.28 -15.86 9.87
C ARG A 36 -6.29 -14.80 9.38
N LEU A 37 -5.42 -14.28 10.26
CA LEU A 37 -4.32 -13.39 9.85
C LEU A 37 -3.35 -14.09 8.91
N ALA A 38 -2.95 -15.33 9.22
CA ALA A 38 -2.06 -16.11 8.35
C ALA A 38 -2.70 -16.40 6.97
N GLN A 39 -4.00 -16.73 6.95
CA GLN A 39 -4.73 -16.93 5.69
C GLN A 39 -4.81 -15.64 4.86
N ALA A 40 -5.10 -14.50 5.50
CA ALA A 40 -5.14 -13.20 4.83
C ALA A 40 -3.77 -12.83 4.23
N ILE A 41 -2.69 -13.03 4.98
CA ILE A 41 -1.32 -12.78 4.50
C ILE A 41 -1.00 -13.64 3.29
N ALA A 42 -1.17 -14.97 3.38
CA ALA A 42 -0.84 -15.90 2.30
C ALA A 42 -1.62 -15.57 1.01
N TYR A 43 -2.87 -15.17 1.18
CA TYR A 43 -3.73 -14.78 0.08
C TYR A 43 -3.28 -13.48 -0.61
N ILE A 44 -2.94 -12.45 0.17
CA ILE A 44 -2.46 -11.19 -0.37
C ILE A 44 -1.10 -11.38 -1.06
N GLU A 45 -0.21 -12.20 -0.50
CA GLU A 45 1.07 -12.55 -1.12
C GLU A 45 0.88 -13.22 -2.48
N GLY A 46 -0.03 -14.21 -2.57
CA GLY A 46 -0.37 -14.84 -3.85
C GLY A 46 -0.98 -13.87 -4.86
N ALA A 47 -1.77 -12.89 -4.42
CA ALA A 47 -2.33 -11.86 -5.30
C ALA A 47 -1.25 -10.90 -5.84
N ILE A 48 -0.24 -10.57 -5.02
CA ILE A 48 0.92 -9.77 -5.43
C ILE A 48 1.77 -10.56 -6.44
N GLU A 49 2.05 -11.84 -6.15
CA GLU A 49 2.79 -12.72 -7.06
C GLU A 49 2.09 -12.85 -8.42
N ALA A 50 0.76 -13.03 -8.41
CA ALA A 50 -0.03 -13.11 -9.65
C ALA A 50 -0.04 -11.80 -10.45
N ALA A 51 0.09 -10.65 -9.78
CA ALA A 51 0.22 -9.35 -10.44
C ALA A 51 1.60 -9.16 -11.11
N GLY A 52 2.63 -9.87 -10.65
CA GLY A 52 3.98 -9.81 -11.22
C GLY A 52 4.57 -8.39 -11.12
N GLU A 53 5.11 -7.89 -12.23
CA GLU A 53 5.73 -6.55 -12.31
C GLU A 53 4.72 -5.41 -12.55
N ASP A 54 3.41 -5.68 -12.50
CA ASP A 54 2.39 -4.65 -12.73
C ASP A 54 2.30 -3.65 -11.56
N LEU A 55 2.77 -2.43 -11.79
CA LEU A 55 2.78 -1.36 -10.78
C LEU A 55 1.49 -0.54 -10.81
N THR A 56 0.41 -1.17 -10.35
CA THR A 56 -0.92 -0.57 -10.32
C THR A 56 -1.31 -0.07 -8.93
N GLU A 57 -2.30 0.83 -8.87
CA GLU A 57 -2.96 1.25 -7.62
C GLU A 57 -3.47 0.04 -6.80
N GLY A 58 -3.89 -1.03 -7.48
CA GLY A 58 -4.30 -2.28 -6.84
C GLY A 58 -3.15 -2.95 -6.10
N VAL A 59 -1.97 -3.03 -6.71
CA VAL A 59 -0.77 -3.61 -6.09
C VAL A 59 -0.28 -2.78 -4.91
N ALA A 60 -0.29 -1.44 -5.03
CA ALA A 60 0.00 -0.56 -3.89
C ALA A 60 -0.94 -0.81 -2.70
N LYS A 61 -2.23 -0.99 -2.98
CA LYS A 61 -3.23 -1.32 -1.94
C LYS A 61 -2.95 -2.68 -1.30
N LEU A 62 -2.66 -3.71 -2.10
CA LEU A 62 -2.33 -5.04 -1.61
C LEU A 62 -1.11 -5.01 -0.67
N TYR A 63 -0.04 -4.30 -1.03
CA TYR A 63 1.12 -4.12 -0.15
C TYR A 63 0.78 -3.40 1.16
N ARG A 64 -0.07 -2.36 1.11
CA ARG A 64 -0.53 -1.66 2.32
C ARG A 64 -1.35 -2.59 3.22
N ASP A 65 -2.26 -3.36 2.64
CA ASP A 65 -3.09 -4.30 3.39
C ASP A 65 -2.23 -5.45 3.97
N LEU A 66 -1.24 -5.93 3.22
CA LEU A 66 -0.23 -6.89 3.69
C LEU A 66 0.53 -6.35 4.90
N GLY A 67 0.99 -5.10 4.83
CA GLY A 67 1.65 -4.42 5.95
C GLY A 67 0.78 -4.34 7.19
N MET A 68 -0.51 -4.05 7.03
CA MET A 68 -1.48 -4.02 8.12
C MET A 68 -1.68 -5.40 8.76
N HIS A 69 -1.78 -6.45 7.95
CA HIS A 69 -1.94 -7.81 8.49
C HIS A 69 -0.67 -8.30 9.18
N TYR A 70 0.51 -7.97 8.66
CA TYR A 70 1.77 -8.24 9.33
C TYR A 70 1.89 -7.47 10.65
N HIS A 71 1.47 -6.21 10.67
CA HIS A 71 1.45 -5.39 11.88
C HIS A 71 0.56 -5.99 12.97
N ARG A 72 -0.68 -6.39 12.62
CA ARG A 72 -1.60 -7.08 13.55
C ARG A 72 -1.05 -8.43 14.04
N ALA A 73 -0.30 -9.13 13.18
CA ALA A 73 0.37 -10.37 13.54
C ALA A 73 1.67 -10.16 14.35
N ASN A 74 1.97 -8.92 14.77
CA ASN A 74 3.22 -8.51 15.45
C ASN A 74 4.51 -8.88 14.69
N LYS A 75 4.43 -8.96 13.36
CA LYS A 75 5.56 -9.23 12.45
C LYS A 75 6.06 -7.91 11.87
N LEU A 76 6.60 -7.06 12.76
CA LEU A 76 6.86 -5.66 12.46
C LEU A 76 7.89 -5.45 11.33
N ASP A 77 8.93 -6.29 11.22
CA ASP A 77 9.87 -6.25 10.10
C ASP A 77 9.18 -6.37 8.74
N ARG A 78 8.32 -7.38 8.60
CA ARG A 78 7.56 -7.62 7.37
C ARG A 78 6.51 -6.56 7.13
N ALA A 79 5.94 -5.99 8.20
CA ALA A 79 5.01 -4.87 8.08
C ALA A 79 5.70 -3.65 7.47
N VAL A 80 6.87 -3.29 7.99
CA VAL A 80 7.71 -2.19 7.49
C VAL A 80 8.07 -2.41 6.01
N GLU A 81 8.52 -3.62 5.66
CA GLU A 81 8.86 -3.96 4.28
C GLU A 81 7.66 -3.79 3.33
N ALA A 82 6.50 -4.36 3.69
CA ALA A 82 5.30 -4.27 2.88
C ALA A 82 4.81 -2.82 2.73
N TYR A 83 4.83 -2.01 3.78
CA TYR A 83 4.49 -0.59 3.67
C TYR A 83 5.48 0.18 2.79
N ARG A 84 6.79 -0.10 2.87
CA ARG A 84 7.79 0.51 1.97
C ARG A 84 7.52 0.16 0.51
N GLN A 85 7.14 -1.09 0.21
CA GLN A 85 6.74 -1.48 -1.15
C GLN A 85 5.51 -0.71 -1.63
N ALA A 86 4.48 -0.55 -0.78
CA ALA A 86 3.32 0.28 -1.12
C ALA A 86 3.71 1.72 -1.45
N CYS A 87 4.58 2.34 -0.64
CA CYS A 87 5.08 3.69 -0.89
C CYS A 87 5.86 3.77 -2.20
N ALA A 88 6.73 2.80 -2.49
CA ALA A 88 7.53 2.79 -3.72
C ALA A 88 6.67 2.71 -4.99
N VAL A 89 5.63 1.87 -4.99
CA VAL A 89 4.66 1.78 -6.10
C VAL A 89 3.96 3.14 -6.29
N LEU A 90 3.43 3.72 -5.21
CA LEU A 90 2.70 4.98 -5.27
C LEU A 90 3.59 6.16 -5.70
N ASP A 91 4.82 6.24 -5.20
CA ASP A 91 5.78 7.28 -5.60
C ASP A 91 6.12 7.20 -7.08
N ARG A 92 6.28 5.98 -7.62
CA ARG A 92 6.49 5.79 -9.05
C ARG A 92 5.27 6.23 -9.85
N MET A 93 4.07 5.86 -9.43
CA MET A 93 2.83 6.27 -10.11
C MET A 93 2.63 7.79 -10.10
N ILE A 94 3.01 8.47 -9.02
CA ILE A 94 2.99 9.94 -8.96
C ILE A 94 3.94 10.56 -9.98
N LYS A 95 5.16 10.01 -10.11
CA LYS A 95 6.17 10.49 -11.09
C LYS A 95 5.73 10.25 -12.53
N GLU A 96 5.05 9.15 -12.80
CA GLU A 96 4.54 8.79 -14.13
C GLU A 96 3.22 9.49 -14.49
N THR A 97 2.51 10.03 -13.50
CA THR A 97 1.25 10.75 -13.73
C THR A 97 1.53 12.19 -14.19
N PRO A 98 0.99 12.63 -15.35
CA PRO A 98 1.17 13.99 -15.83
C PRO A 98 0.68 15.06 -14.84
N ALA A 99 1.44 16.14 -14.69
CA ALA A 99 1.12 17.25 -13.76
C ALA A 99 -0.27 17.86 -13.95
N GLY A 100 -0.81 17.81 -15.17
CA GLY A 100 -2.17 18.29 -15.49
C GLY A 100 -3.30 17.40 -14.94
N ASN A 101 -3.01 16.17 -14.51
CA ASN A 101 -4.01 15.27 -13.94
C ASN A 101 -4.09 15.45 -12.41
N VAL A 102 -4.55 16.63 -12.00
CA VAL A 102 -4.55 17.09 -10.61
C VAL A 102 -5.33 16.14 -9.69
N GLU A 103 -6.51 15.68 -10.11
CA GLU A 103 -7.35 14.77 -9.32
C GLU A 103 -6.67 13.42 -9.08
N ARG A 104 -6.04 12.84 -10.12
CA ARG A 104 -5.29 11.59 -9.97
C ARG A 104 -4.09 11.75 -9.06
N LEU A 105 -3.33 12.83 -9.22
CA LEU A 105 -2.20 13.13 -8.34
C LEU A 105 -2.64 13.31 -6.89
N ARG A 106 -3.77 13.98 -6.66
CA ARG A 106 -4.34 14.16 -5.32
C ARG A 106 -4.72 12.82 -4.69
N ALA A 107 -5.39 11.94 -5.42
CA ALA A 107 -5.75 10.61 -4.94
C ALA A 107 -4.51 9.76 -4.59
N LEU A 108 -3.51 9.73 -5.48
CA LEU A 108 -2.27 8.99 -5.26
C LEU A 108 -1.48 9.52 -4.05
N ARG A 109 -1.36 10.85 -3.92
CA ARG A 109 -0.69 11.49 -2.78
C ARG A 109 -1.41 11.22 -1.46
N TYR A 110 -2.74 11.18 -1.48
CA TYR A 110 -3.52 10.80 -0.30
C TYR A 110 -3.23 9.35 0.13
N GLN A 111 -3.22 8.41 -0.83
CA GLN A 111 -2.87 7.02 -0.54
C GLN A 111 -1.44 6.87 -0.03
N LEU A 112 -0.48 7.60 -0.63
CA LEU A 112 0.92 7.58 -0.21
C LEU A 112 1.07 8.14 1.21
N ALA A 113 0.38 9.24 1.54
CA ALA A 113 0.37 9.77 2.89
C ALA A 113 -0.23 8.78 3.90
N SER A 114 -1.28 8.04 3.52
CA SER A 114 -1.82 6.97 4.37
C SER A 114 -0.80 5.85 4.58
N ALA A 115 -0.10 5.42 3.53
CA ALA A 115 0.93 4.38 3.63
C ALA A 115 2.10 4.82 4.52
N TYR A 116 2.59 6.06 4.36
CA TYR A 116 3.62 6.63 5.24
C TYR A 116 3.16 6.73 6.69
N SER A 117 1.90 7.07 6.94
CA SER A 117 1.37 7.10 8.32
C SER A 117 1.39 5.71 8.98
N CYS A 118 1.11 4.65 8.22
CA CYS A 118 1.20 3.28 8.74
C CYS A 118 2.66 2.84 8.90
N LEU A 119 3.52 3.21 7.96
CA LEU A 119 4.95 2.89 8.00
C LEU A 119 5.64 3.51 9.23
N SER A 120 5.37 4.78 9.54
CA SER A 120 5.99 5.45 10.69
C SER A 120 5.62 4.80 12.02
N VAL A 121 4.36 4.39 12.18
CA VAL A 121 3.90 3.64 13.36
C VAL A 121 4.63 2.30 13.44
N ALA A 122 4.69 1.55 12.35
CA ALA A 122 5.35 0.25 12.31
C ALA A 122 6.86 0.34 12.61
N VAL A 123 7.55 1.36 12.08
CA VAL A 123 8.99 1.60 12.35
C VAL A 123 9.21 1.92 13.82
N ARG A 124 8.39 2.81 14.41
CA ARG A 124 8.49 3.14 15.83
C ARG A 124 8.23 1.93 16.72
N GLU A 125 7.23 1.13 16.40
CA GLU A 125 6.92 -0.09 17.18
C GLU A 125 8.00 -1.15 17.04
N ARG A 126 8.64 -1.28 15.86
CA ARG A 126 9.71 -2.23 15.61
C ARG A 126 10.99 -1.88 16.38
N ASP A 127 11.41 -0.62 16.30
CA ASP A 127 12.74 -0.18 16.74
C ASP A 127 12.72 0.56 18.09
N GLY A 128 11.54 0.83 18.65
CA GLY A 128 11.40 1.60 19.89
C GLY A 128 11.98 3.00 19.75
N ASP A 129 12.80 3.41 20.73
CA ASP A 129 13.40 4.75 20.78
C ASP A 129 14.36 5.02 19.63
N ASP A 130 15.05 3.99 19.13
CA ASP A 130 16.00 4.10 18.01
C ASP A 130 15.28 4.41 16.69
N GLY A 131 14.00 4.01 16.56
CA GLY A 131 13.17 4.28 15.38
C GLY A 131 12.52 5.66 15.35
N ILE A 132 12.54 6.40 16.48
CA ILE A 132 11.85 7.70 16.58
C ILE A 132 12.30 8.69 15.49
N PRO A 133 13.61 8.87 15.21
CA PRO A 133 14.04 9.82 14.19
C PRO A 133 13.53 9.45 12.78
N GLU A 134 13.55 8.17 12.43
CA GLU A 134 13.05 7.69 11.13
C GLU A 134 11.53 7.85 11.05
N ALA A 135 10.80 7.40 12.07
CA ALA A 135 9.35 7.51 12.14
C ALA A 135 8.87 8.97 12.04
N LEU A 136 9.56 9.91 12.69
CA LEU A 136 9.26 11.34 12.59
C LEU A 136 9.50 11.87 11.17
N SER A 137 10.60 11.48 10.53
CA SER A 137 10.88 11.83 9.13
C SER A 137 9.76 11.36 8.20
N ILE A 138 9.33 10.11 8.36
CA ILE A 138 8.25 9.51 7.58
C ILE A 138 6.90 10.20 7.86
N CYS A 139 6.59 10.51 9.12
CA CYS A 139 5.40 11.26 9.50
C CYS A 139 5.38 12.65 8.84
N ASN A 140 6.52 13.34 8.80
CA ASN A 140 6.64 14.63 8.14
C ASN A 140 6.38 14.53 6.63
N GLN A 141 6.89 13.50 5.96
CA GLN A 141 6.57 13.24 4.55
C GLN A 141 5.07 13.03 4.33
N ALA A 142 4.40 12.27 5.22
CA ALA A 142 2.97 12.06 5.16
C ALA A 142 2.18 13.38 5.32
N LEU A 143 2.62 14.24 6.25
CA LEU A 143 2.03 15.56 6.48
C LEU A 143 2.17 16.47 5.26
N GLU A 144 3.36 16.57 4.67
CA GLU A 144 3.59 17.40 3.48
C GLU A 144 2.71 16.97 2.31
N LEU A 145 2.56 15.66 2.09
CA LEU A 145 1.65 15.13 1.07
C LEU A 145 0.19 15.48 1.35
N ARG A 146 -0.25 15.41 2.62
CA ARG A 146 -1.62 15.82 2.99
C ARG A 146 -1.83 17.31 2.78
N LYS A 147 -0.89 18.17 3.19
CA LYS A 147 -0.96 19.63 2.96
C LYS A 147 -1.11 19.95 1.47
N ALA A 148 -0.35 19.27 0.63
CA ALA A 148 -0.46 19.40 -0.83
C ALA A 148 -1.84 18.96 -1.38
N CYS A 149 -2.59 18.11 -0.66
CA CYS A 149 -3.91 17.62 -1.07
C CYS A 149 -5.09 18.48 -0.57
N VAL A 150 -5.00 19.09 0.62
CA VAL A 150 -6.07 19.94 1.17
C VAL A 150 -5.89 21.43 0.85
N GLY A 151 -4.72 21.82 0.34
CA GLY A 151 -4.36 23.21 0.07
C GLY A 151 -3.92 23.94 1.34
N ALA A 152 -3.04 24.92 1.20
CA ALA A 152 -2.38 25.62 2.31
C ALA A 152 -3.31 26.37 3.28
N LYS A 153 -4.62 26.43 3.01
CA LYS A 153 -5.62 27.15 3.81
C LYS A 153 -6.53 26.26 4.66
N HIS A 154 -6.29 24.94 4.68
CA HIS A 154 -7.13 24.01 5.43
C HIS A 154 -6.79 24.01 6.93
N LEU A 155 -7.81 24.07 7.79
CA LEU A 155 -7.70 24.22 9.26
C LEU A 155 -6.86 23.13 9.95
N SER A 156 -6.68 21.96 9.34
CA SER A 156 -5.83 20.88 9.86
C SER A 156 -4.32 21.12 9.67
N VAL A 157 -3.94 22.31 9.19
CA VAL A 157 -2.56 22.70 8.83
C VAL A 157 -2.10 23.96 9.60
N ALA A 158 -3.00 24.59 10.38
CA ALA A 158 -2.72 25.76 11.20
C ALA A 158 -2.28 25.39 12.62
#